data_AF-A0A9Q4D5M5-F1
#
_entry.id   AF-A0A9Q4D5M5-F1
#
_cell.length_a   1.000
_cell.length_b   1.000
_cell.length_c   1.000
_cell.angle_alpha   90.00
_cell.angle_beta   90.00
_cell.angle_gamma   90.00
#
_symmetry.space_group_name_H-M   'P 1'
#
loop_
_entity.id
_entity.type
_entity.pdbx_description
1 polymer ?
#
loop_
_entity_poly.entity_id
_entity_poly.type
_entity_poly.pdbx_seq_one_letter_code
_entity_poly.pdbx_strand_id
1 'polypeptide(L)' 'MFVEHKGSLKDTLNEMQQDLQSSISYAGGKDLKSLTTVDYVIVRNSIFNGDQDR' A
#
# COMPACT_ATOMS: atom_id res chain seq x y z
N MET A 1 8.09 16.78 18.01
CA MET A 1 8.20 15.56 17.17
C MET A 1 8.65 16.02 15.79
N PHE A 2 9.79 15.49 15.31
CA PHE A 2 10.32 15.82 13.98
C PHE A 2 10.25 14.57 13.11
N VAL A 3 9.90 14.74 11.84
CA VAL A 3 9.83 13.66 10.85
C VAL A 3 10.88 13.91 9.77
N GLU A 4 11.40 12.83 9.18
CA GLU A 4 12.35 12.91 8.08
C GLU A 4 11.71 13.54 6.84
N HIS A 5 12.50 14.33 6.10
CA HIS A 5 12.06 14.92 4.85
C HIS A 5 12.00 13.85 3.75
N LYS A 6 10.79 13.58 3.25
CA LYS A 6 10.52 12.52 2.26
C LYS A 6 10.57 12.96 0.79
N GLY A 7 10.96 14.21 0.51
CA GLY A 7 11.01 14.74 -0.86
C GLY A 7 9.67 15.29 -1.34
N SER A 8 9.41 15.14 -2.64
CA SER A 8 8.24 15.72 -3.32
C SER A 8 6.94 15.03 -2.92
N LEU A 9 6.01 15.80 -2.34
CA LEU A 9 4.68 15.32 -1.99
C LEU A 9 3.93 14.73 -3.19
N LYS A 10 4.10 15.33 -4.37
CA LYS A 10 3.43 14.87 -5.60
C LYS A 10 3.89 13.46 -5.98
N ASP A 11 5.18 13.18 -5.81
CA ASP A 11 5.74 11.87 -6.16
C ASP A 11 5.25 10.80 -5.19
N THR A 12 5.20 11.12 -3.88
CA THR A 12 4.58 10.24 -2.87
C THR A 12 3.10 9.98 -3.17
N LEU A 13 2.33 10.99 -3.57
CA LEU A 13 0.92 10.80 -3.92
C LEU A 13 0.73 9.93 -5.16
N ASN A 14 1.62 10.07 -6.16
CA ASN A 14 1.60 9.23 -7.36
C ASN A 14 1.93 7.77 -7.02
N GLU A 15 2.93 7.53 -6.18
CA GLU A 15 3.32 6.20 -5.69
C GLU A 15 2.15 5.55 -4.93
N MET A 16 1.55 6.26 -3.97
CA MET A 16 0.37 5.78 -3.24
C MET A 16 -0.80 5.43 -4.17
N GLN A 17 -1.03 6.23 -5.21
CA GLN A 17 -2.08 5.95 -6.19
C GLN A 17 -1.78 4.67 -7.00
N GLN A 18 -0.52 4.46 -7.40
CA GLN A 18 -0.09 3.27 -8.14
C GLN A 18 -0.21 2.01 -7.28
N ASP A 19 0.22 2.06 -6.02
CA ASP A 19 0.09 0.95 -5.07
C ASP A 19 -1.38 0.61 -4.75
N LEU A 20 -2.23 1.63 -4.66
CA LEU A 20 -3.66 1.42 -4.47
C LEU A 20 -4.29 0.76 -5.70
N GLN A 21 -3.87 1.14 -6.91
CA GLN A 21 -4.39 0.51 -8.12
C GLN A 21 -3.89 -0.93 -8.34
N SER A 22 -2.65 -1.23 -7.98
CA SER A 22 -2.16 -2.61 -8.00
C SER A 22 -2.94 -3.47 -7.00
N SER A 23 -3.26 -2.93 -5.81
CA SER A 23 -4.11 -3.60 -4.81
C SER A 23 -5.53 -3.89 -5.33
N ILE A 24 -6.17 -2.93 -6.01
CA ILE A 24 -7.47 -3.13 -6.67
C ILE A 24 -7.40 -4.24 -7.72
N SER A 25 -6.29 -4.29 -8.46
CA SER A 25 -6.05 -5.31 -9.48
C SER A 25 -5.88 -6.70 -8.86
N TYR A 26 -5.15 -6.83 -7.75
CA TYR A 26 -5.05 -8.09 -7.00
C TYR A 26 -6.40 -8.55 -6.43
N ALA A 27 -7.26 -7.61 -6.04
CA ALA A 27 -8.64 -7.90 -5.66
C ALA A 27 -9.54 -8.30 -6.84
N GLY A 28 -9.03 -8.32 -8.08
CA GLY A 28 -9.79 -8.65 -9.28
C GLY A 28 -10.82 -7.59 -9.70
N GLY A 29 -10.66 -6.34 -9.21
CA GLY A 29 -11.61 -5.26 -9.44
C GLY A 29 -11.10 -4.14 -10.33
N LYS A 30 -11.92 -3.10 -10.48
CA LYS A 30 -11.59 -1.85 -11.19
C LYS A 30 -11.86 -0.59 -10.35
N ASP A 31 -12.44 -0.76 -9.17
CA ASP A 31 -12.84 0.32 -8.28
C ASP A 31 -12.45 0.00 -6.82
N LEU A 32 -12.57 1.00 -5.95
CA LEU A 32 -12.22 0.84 -4.52
C LEU A 32 -13.12 -0.15 -3.79
N LYS A 33 -14.31 -0.45 -4.32
CA LYS A 33 -15.26 -1.34 -3.66
C LYS A 33 -14.78 -2.79 -3.69
N SER A 34 -14.01 -3.18 -4.71
CA SER A 34 -13.44 -4.54 -4.78
C SER A 34 -12.54 -4.90 -3.60
N LEU A 35 -11.92 -3.91 -2.95
CA LEU A 35 -11.09 -4.12 -1.77
C LEU A 35 -11.89 -4.59 -0.54
N THR A 36 -13.21 -4.41 -0.53
CA THR A 36 -14.06 -4.71 0.64
C THR A 36 -14.52 -6.16 0.71
N THR A 37 -14.31 -6.94 -0.36
CA THR A 37 -14.83 -8.31 -0.51
C THR A 37 -13.75 -9.38 -0.59
N VAL A 38 -12.49 -9.01 -0.40
CA VAL A 38 -11.36 -9.96 -0.46
C VAL A 38 -11.20 -10.72 0.84
N ASP A 39 -10.82 -11.99 0.73
CA ASP A 39 -10.42 -12.79 1.87
C ASP A 39 -9.02 -12.39 2.36
N TYR A 40 -8.80 -12.47 3.67
CA TYR A 40 -7.50 -12.23 4.30
C TYR A 40 -7.12 -13.41 5.19
N VAL A 41 -5.81 -13.59 5.37
CA VAL A 41 -5.26 -14.63 6.26
C VAL A 41 -4.39 -13.98 7.32
N ILE A 42 -4.50 -14.48 8.56
CA ILE A 42 -3.62 -14.05 9.65
C ILE A 42 -2.34 -14.87 9.59
N VAL A 43 -1.22 -14.20 9.37
CA VAL A 43 0.11 -14.81 9.36
C VAL A 43 0.71 -14.83 10.77
N ARG A 44 1.50 -15.85 11.07
CA ARG A 44 2.17 -16.01 12.38
C ARG A 44 3.37 -15.07 12.55
N ASN A 45 3.89 -14.51 11.46
CA ASN A 45 5.04 -13.62 11.43
C ASN A 45 4.65 -12.30 10.78
N SER A 46 5.26 -11.20 11.21
CA SER A 46 5.04 -9.89 10.60
C SER A 46 5.48 -9.87 9.14
N ILE A 47 4.62 -9.38 8.25
CA ILE A 47 4.97 -9.09 6.86
C ILE A 47 5.70 -7.75 6.85
N PHE A 48 6.98 -7.75 6.50
CA PHE A 48 7.77 -6.53 6.32
C PHE A 48 7.86 -6.23 4.83
N ASN A 49 7.26 -5.12 4.39
CA ASN A 49 7.33 -4.66 3.00
C ASN A 49 8.58 -3.79 2.79
N GLY A 50 9.77 -4.41 2.81
CA GLY A 50 11.05 -3.75 2.47
C GLY A 50 11.53 -2.62 3.40
N ASP A 51 10.70 -2.12 4.32
CA ASP A 51 10.96 -0.94 5.15
C ASP A 51 11.82 -1.23 6.40
N GLN A 52 12.61 -2.31 6.40
CA GLN A 52 13.50 -2.68 7.50
C GLN A 52 14.91 -2.05 7.42
N ASP A 53 15.29 -1.47 6.28
CA ASP A 53 16.65 -0.96 6.03
C ASP A 53 16.73 0.59 5.99
N ARG A 54 16.26 1.26 7.04
CA ARG A 54 16.74 2.59 7.45
C ARG A 54 16.83 2.71 8.97
#